data_AF-A0A101QEF4-F1
#
_entry.id   AF-A0A101QEF4-F1
#
_cell.length_a   1.000
_cell.length_b   1.000
_cell.length_c   1.000
_cell.angle_alpha   90.00
_cell.angle_beta   90.00
_cell.angle_gamma   90.00
#
_symmetry.space_group_name_H-M   'P 1'
#
loop_
_entity.id
_entity.type
_entity.pdbx_description
1 polymer ?
#
loop_
_entity_poly.entity_id
_entity_poly.type
_entity_poly.pdbx_seq_one_letter_code
_entity_poly.pdbx_strand_id
1 'polypeptide(L)'
;MLPAGAERVDGTVEPLASWLRSFCELLNLTVELARHLFQHPTRFYKTGVVLLAWLAGHQSHFTMVGGLQSARSLPHLARAYELADSLGLFSDLALAEDRMKTLLTLYGVTS
;
A
#
# COMPACT_ATOMS: atom_id res chain seq x y z
N MET A 1 23.96 5.25 -14.77
CA MET A 1 23.50 5.57 -16.13
C MET A 1 22.31 6.52 -16.01
N LEU A 2 22.60 7.82 -15.99
CA LEU A 2 21.59 8.90 -16.01
C LEU A 2 21.08 9.02 -17.46
N PRO A 3 19.80 9.34 -17.70
CA PRO A 3 19.33 9.58 -19.06
C PRO A 3 20.06 10.80 -19.64
N ALA A 4 20.69 10.60 -20.79
CA ALA A 4 21.24 11.67 -21.61
C ALA A 4 20.08 12.42 -22.29
N GLY A 5 20.03 13.74 -22.15
CA GLY A 5 19.05 14.59 -22.85
C GLY A 5 18.35 15.68 -22.04
N ALA A 6 18.86 16.09 -20.88
CA ALA A 6 18.35 17.30 -20.22
C ALA A 6 18.97 18.55 -20.87
N GLU A 7 18.41 18.99 -21.99
CA GLU A 7 18.65 20.34 -22.51
C GLU A 7 18.21 21.36 -21.46
N ARG A 8 19.09 22.33 -21.19
CA ARG A 8 18.88 23.37 -20.20
C ARG A 8 17.94 24.42 -20.81
N VAL A 9 16.63 24.22 -20.63
CA VAL A 9 15.62 25.23 -20.97
C VAL A 9 15.73 26.39 -19.96
N ASP A 10 15.67 27.59 -20.50
CA ASP A 10 15.81 28.85 -19.83
C ASP A 10 14.76 29.11 -18.73
N GLY A 11 15.22 29.66 -17.60
CA GLY A 11 14.62 30.83 -16.96
C GLY A 11 13.16 30.85 -16.48
N THR A 12 12.37 29.78 -16.52
CA THR A 12 11.01 29.78 -15.94
C THR A 12 10.94 28.84 -14.74
N VAL A 13 10.49 29.35 -13.60
CA VAL A 13 10.20 28.56 -12.37
C VAL A 13 8.84 27.85 -12.44
N GLU A 14 8.02 28.15 -13.45
CA GLU A 14 6.72 27.54 -13.76
C GLU A 14 6.75 26.01 -13.96
N PRO A 15 7.73 25.41 -14.67
CA PRO A 15 7.76 23.96 -14.92
C PRO A 15 8.01 23.13 -13.66
N LEU A 16 8.89 23.59 -12.76
CA LEU A 16 9.16 22.90 -11.49
C LEU A 16 7.97 23.01 -10.54
N ALA A 17 7.35 24.19 -10.45
CA ALA A 17 6.16 24.38 -9.62
C ALA A 17 4.99 23.51 -10.10
N SER A 18 4.79 23.41 -11.41
CA SER A 18 3.78 22.52 -11.99
C SER A 18 4.09 21.04 -11.75
N TRP A 19 5.35 20.63 -11.94
CA TRP A 19 5.76 19.25 -11.67
C TRP A 19 5.59 18.87 -10.20
N LEU A 20 5.99 19.74 -9.27
CA LEU A 20 5.80 19.52 -7.83
C LEU A 20 4.32 19.38 -7.47
N ARG A 21 3.43 20.18 -8.07
CA ARG A 21 1.98 20.04 -7.86
C ARG A 21 1.48 18.67 -8.32
N SER A 22 1.76 18.29 -9.56
CA SER A 22 1.31 17.00 -10.10
C SER A 22 1.91 15.81 -9.35
N PHE A 23 3.17 15.89 -8.92
CA PHE A 23 3.81 14.88 -8.09
C PHE A 23 3.12 14.73 -6.72
N CYS A 24 2.87 15.86 -6.05
CA CYS A 24 2.17 15.88 -4.77
C CYS A 24 0.72 15.38 -4.90
N GLU A 25 0.01 15.74 -5.98
CA GLU A 25 -1.35 15.25 -6.25
C GLU A 25 -1.39 13.73 -6.35
N LEU A 26 -0.46 13.11 -7.07
CA LEU A 26 -0.36 11.65 -7.17
C LEU A 26 -0.04 10.99 -5.82
N LEU A 27 0.93 11.53 -5.08
CA LEU A 27 1.29 10.95 -3.78
C LEU A 27 0.22 11.16 -2.71
N ASN A 28 -0.53 12.26 -2.76
CA ASN A 28 -1.58 12.57 -1.80
C ASN A 28 -2.67 11.49 -1.75
N LEU A 29 -2.91 10.79 -2.86
CA LEU A 29 -3.82 9.64 -2.91
C LEU A 29 -3.39 8.53 -1.94
N THR A 30 -2.09 8.33 -1.77
CA THR A 30 -1.53 7.27 -0.90
C THR A 30 -1.48 7.65 0.58
N VAL A 31 -1.69 8.92 0.93
CA VAL A 31 -1.50 9.43 2.29
C VAL A 31 -2.46 8.78 3.27
N GLU A 32 -3.70 8.52 2.88
CA GLU A 32 -4.68 7.85 3.77
C GLU A 32 -4.23 6.43 4.11
N LEU A 33 -3.86 5.63 3.10
CA LEU A 33 -3.31 4.29 3.29
C LEU A 33 -2.07 4.33 4.19
N ALA A 34 -1.11 5.22 3.91
CA ALA A 34 0.10 5.34 4.71
C ALA A 34 -0.23 5.68 6.18
N ARG A 35 -1.11 6.66 6.44
CA ARG A 35 -1.54 7.00 7.80
C ARG A 35 -2.20 5.82 8.50
N HIS A 36 -3.04 5.07 7.79
CA HIS A 36 -3.70 3.88 8.33
C HIS A 36 -2.68 2.82 8.75
N LEU A 37 -1.73 2.45 7.88
CA LEU A 37 -0.71 1.45 8.18
C LEU A 37 0.16 1.84 9.39
N PHE A 38 0.51 3.13 9.49
CA PHE A 38 1.40 3.67 10.52
C PHE A 38 0.68 4.14 11.80
N GLN A 39 -0.65 3.96 11.89
CA GLN A 39 -1.41 4.36 13.08
C GLN A 39 -0.88 3.70 14.36
N HIS A 40 -1.06 4.35 15.50
CA HIS A 40 -0.57 3.83 16.78
C HIS A 40 -1.09 2.41 17.07
N PRO A 41 -0.26 1.47 17.58
CA PRO A 41 1.18 1.59 17.83
C PRO A 41 2.00 1.40 16.54
N THR A 42 2.81 2.41 16.18
CA THR A 42 3.50 2.49 14.87
C THR A 42 4.47 1.35 14.60
N ARG A 43 5.06 0.73 15.64
CA ARG A 43 5.99 -0.43 15.47
C ARG A 43 5.40 -1.60 14.68
N PHE A 44 4.06 -1.71 14.59
CA PHE A 44 3.35 -2.75 13.85
C PHE A 44 2.93 -2.34 12.44
N TYR A 45 3.47 -1.26 11.87
CA TYR A 45 3.20 -0.89 10.47
C TYR A 45 3.60 -2.01 9.49
N LYS A 46 4.67 -2.75 9.82
CA LYS A 46 5.21 -3.84 8.99
C LYS A 46 4.17 -4.94 8.74
N THR A 47 3.25 -5.16 9.67
CA THR A 47 2.16 -6.14 9.50
C THR A 47 1.29 -5.78 8.30
N GLY A 48 0.92 -4.52 8.16
CA GLY A 48 0.14 -4.06 7.02
C GLY A 48 0.94 -4.05 5.71
N VAL A 49 2.22 -3.69 5.74
CA VAL A 49 3.10 -3.76 4.55
C VAL A 49 3.22 -5.20 4.03
N VAL A 50 3.44 -6.16 4.93
CA VAL A 50 3.55 -7.59 4.57
C VAL A 50 2.19 -8.15 4.12
N LEU A 51 1.08 -7.69 4.71
CA LEU A 51 -0.26 -8.01 4.22
C LEU A 51 -0.40 -7.57 2.75
N LEU A 52 -0.10 -6.31 2.42
CA LEU A 52 -0.23 -5.81 1.06
C LEU A 52 0.69 -6.54 0.08
N ALA A 53 1.92 -6.85 0.47
CA ALA A 53 2.83 -7.64 -0.36
C ALA A 53 2.29 -9.05 -0.63
N TRP A 54 1.68 -9.68 0.37
CA TRP A 54 0.99 -10.96 0.18
C TRP A 54 -0.24 -10.80 -0.72
N LEU A 55 -1.13 -9.84 -0.49
CA LEU A 55 -2.31 -9.65 -1.34
C LEU A 55 -1.94 -9.35 -2.81
N ALA A 56 -0.88 -8.58 -3.04
CA ALA A 56 -0.36 -8.25 -4.37
C ALA A 56 0.45 -9.38 -5.04
N GLY A 57 0.56 -10.56 -4.43
CA GLY A 57 1.25 -11.71 -5.02
C GLY A 57 2.79 -11.67 -4.93
N HIS A 58 3.38 -10.69 -4.25
CA HIS A 58 4.84 -10.63 -4.07
C HIS A 58 5.40 -11.73 -3.15
N GLN A 59 4.53 -12.39 -2.38
CA GLN A 59 4.88 -13.54 -1.55
C GLN A 59 3.72 -14.55 -1.47
N SER A 60 4.03 -15.80 -1.14
CA SER A 60 3.06 -16.92 -1.11
C SER A 60 2.29 -17.05 0.20
N HIS A 61 2.79 -16.47 1.30
CA HIS A 61 2.21 -16.62 2.64
C HIS A 61 2.11 -15.30 3.41
N PHE A 62 1.17 -15.20 4.35
CA PHE A 62 1.09 -14.12 5.33
C PHE A 62 1.58 -14.61 6.70
N THR A 63 2.91 -14.59 6.88
CA THR A 63 3.57 -15.02 8.13
C THR A 63 4.80 -14.16 8.34
N MET A 64 5.06 -13.79 9.60
CA MET A 64 6.15 -12.90 9.97
C MET A 64 6.93 -13.50 11.15
N VAL A 65 8.22 -13.16 11.22
CA VAL A 65 9.07 -13.51 12.37
C VAL A 65 8.42 -13.03 13.67
N GLY A 66 8.41 -13.88 14.68
CA GLY A 66 7.81 -13.58 15.99
C GLY A 66 6.28 -13.54 15.99
N GLY A 67 5.60 -14.07 14.96
CA GLY A 67 4.14 -14.10 14.89
C GLY A 67 3.51 -12.73 14.60
N LEU A 68 4.28 -11.76 14.11
CA LEU A 68 3.83 -10.38 13.94
C LEU A 68 2.72 -10.18 12.89
N GLN A 69 2.36 -11.21 12.12
CA GLN A 69 1.18 -11.18 11.25
C GLN A 69 -0.12 -10.94 12.04
N SER A 70 -0.17 -11.31 13.32
CA SER A 70 -1.33 -11.06 14.20
C SER A 70 -1.23 -9.77 15.02
N ALA A 71 -0.23 -8.92 14.78
CA ALA A 71 0.01 -7.71 15.58
C ALA A 71 -0.96 -6.54 15.27
N ARG A 72 -1.79 -6.68 14.24
CA ARG A 72 -2.91 -5.77 13.91
C ARG A 72 -4.21 -6.57 13.93
N SER A 73 -5.30 -5.91 14.31
CA SER A 73 -6.62 -6.52 14.34
C SER A 73 -7.15 -6.81 12.93
N LEU A 74 -8.04 -7.78 12.79
CA LEU A 74 -8.66 -8.10 11.50
C LEU A 74 -9.36 -6.89 10.85
N PRO A 75 -10.14 -6.04 11.56
CA PRO A 75 -10.70 -4.82 10.97
C PRO A 75 -9.64 -3.85 10.44
N HIS A 76 -8.49 -3.75 11.11
CA HIS A 76 -7.39 -2.92 10.62
C HIS A 76 -6.80 -3.47 9.32
N LEU A 77 -6.66 -4.80 9.20
CA LEU A 77 -6.19 -5.46 7.98
C LEU A 77 -7.21 -5.31 6.83
N ALA A 78 -8.51 -5.47 7.11
CA ALA A 78 -9.58 -5.27 6.12
C ALA A 78 -9.62 -3.83 5.60
N ARG A 79 -9.50 -2.83 6.49
CA ARG A 79 -9.42 -1.43 6.06
C ARG A 79 -8.17 -1.14 5.22
N ALA A 80 -7.05 -1.80 5.50
CA ALA A 80 -5.84 -1.66 4.69
C ALA A 80 -6.04 -2.24 3.28
N TYR A 81 -6.75 -3.36 3.15
CA TYR A 81 -7.15 -3.92 1.85
C TYR A 81 -8.06 -2.95 1.08
N GLU A 82 -9.13 -2.44 1.68
CA GLU A 82 -10.05 -1.49 1.04
C GLU A 82 -9.33 -0.23 0.51
N LEU A 83 -8.42 0.32 1.33
CA LEU A 83 -7.63 1.50 0.95
C LEU A 83 -6.62 1.20 -0.16
N ALA A 84 -6.09 -0.01 -0.23
CA ALA A 84 -5.15 -0.41 -1.27
C ALA A 84 -5.87 -0.73 -2.58
N ASP A 85 -7.05 -1.34 -2.50
CA ASP A 85 -7.92 -1.64 -3.63
C ASP A 85 -8.40 -0.35 -4.32
N SER A 86 -8.83 0.64 -3.54
CA SER A 86 -9.25 1.95 -4.09
C SER A 86 -8.12 2.72 -4.80
N LEU A 87 -6.86 2.38 -4.51
CA LEU A 87 -5.66 2.93 -5.15
C LEU A 87 -5.17 2.09 -6.34
N GLY A 88 -5.82 0.95 -6.63
CA GLY A 88 -5.41 0.05 -7.71
C GLY A 88 -4.04 -0.59 -7.49
N LEU A 89 -3.66 -0.86 -6.23
CA LEU A 89 -2.34 -1.40 -5.89
C LEU A 89 -2.15 -2.88 -6.24
N PHE A 90 -3.23 -3.60 -6.56
CA PHE A 90 -3.18 -5.03 -6.86
C PHE A 90 -3.15 -5.26 -8.38
N SER A 91 -2.08 -5.89 -8.86
CA SER A 91 -1.96 -6.30 -10.26
C SER A 91 -2.93 -7.43 -10.64
N ASP A 92 -3.29 -8.27 -9.66
CA ASP A 92 -4.29 -9.32 -9.77
C ASP A 92 -5.35 -9.14 -8.69
N LEU A 93 -6.49 -8.55 -9.08
CA LEU A 93 -7.61 -8.27 -8.17
C LEU A 93 -8.26 -9.56 -7.65
N ALA A 94 -8.33 -10.60 -8.47
CA ALA A 94 -8.94 -11.87 -8.09
C ALA A 94 -8.11 -12.58 -7.03
N LEU A 95 -6.77 -12.56 -7.18
CA LEU A 95 -5.85 -13.09 -6.18
C LEU A 95 -5.95 -12.35 -4.84
N ALA A 96 -6.01 -11.02 -4.89
CA ALA A 96 -6.13 -10.20 -3.69
C ALA A 96 -7.45 -10.47 -2.95
N GLU A 97 -8.58 -10.52 -3.68
CA GLU A 97 -9.90 -10.82 -3.14
C GLU A 97 -9.95 -12.23 -2.51
N ASP A 98 -9.46 -13.25 -3.22
CA ASP A 98 -9.44 -14.63 -2.73
C ASP A 98 -8.61 -14.78 -1.44
N ARG A 99 -7.43 -14.15 -1.41
CA ARG A 99 -6.57 -14.14 -0.22
C ARG A 99 -7.23 -13.41 0.94
N MET A 100 -7.90 -12.28 0.70
CA MET A 100 -8.61 -11.55 1.75
C MET A 100 -9.80 -12.35 2.29
N LYS A 101 -10.59 -13.00 1.43
CA LYS A 101 -11.69 -13.91 1.84
C LYS A 101 -11.17 -15.09 2.65
N THR A 102 -10.04 -15.68 2.25
CA THR A 102 -9.37 -16.74 3.00
C THR A 102 -8.98 -16.26 4.39
N LEU A 103 -8.38 -15.08 4.50
CA LEU A 103 -8.02 -14.50 5.80
C LEU A 103 -9.26 -14.28 6.69
N LEU A 104 -10.33 -13.70 6.14
CA LEU A 104 -11.59 -13.49 6.86
C LEU A 104 -12.18 -14.82 7.37
N THR A 105 -12.19 -15.84 6.52
CA THR A 105 -12.68 -17.19 6.86
C THR A 105 -11.86 -17.83 7.98
N LEU A 106 -10.54 -17.71 7.94
CA LEU A 106 -9.65 -18.20 9.01
C LEU A 106 -9.92 -17.53 10.36
N TYR A 107 -10.42 -16.30 10.36
CA TYR A 107 -10.83 -15.58 11.57
C TYR A 107 -12.31 -15.79 11.92
N GLY A 108 -13.01 -16.70 11.24
CA GLY A 108 -14.39 -17.08 11.52
C GLY A 108 -15.45 -16.15 10.94
N VAL A 109 -15.09 -15.22 10.05
CA VAL A 109 -16.07 -14.42 9.32
C VAL A 109 -16.62 -15.27 8.19
N THR A 110 -17.89 -15.67 8.31
CA THR A 110 -18.60 -16.45 7.29
C THR A 110 -19.19 -15.51 6.25
N SER A 111 -18.93 -15.78 4.97
CA SER A 111 -19.55 -15.08 3.83
C SER A 111 -20.94 -15.61 3.53
#